data_AF-A0A968T6V7-F1
#
_entry.id   AF-A0A968T6V7-F1
#
_cell.length_a   1.000
_cell.length_b   1.000
_cell.length_c   1.000
_cell.angle_alpha   90.00
_cell.angle_beta   90.00
_cell.angle_gamma   90.00
#
_symmetry.space_group_name_H-M   'P 1'
#
loop_
_entity.id
_entity.type
_entity.pdbx_description
1 polymer ?
#
loop_
_entity_poly.entity_id
_entity_poly.type
_entity_poly.pdbx_seq_one_letter_code
_entity_poly.pdbx_strand_id
1 'polypeptide(L)'
;MATLSSDRDRGKIIMGHDGNMSIGGELTVYADPESTRYKPLIDKGVIDPSVPIFLYSPGSKRIDAVTSATAKYFAGRGLLYTYRQGKRVDTTHLHIKEWTDCIRTNQQPSCNIDQGYQEAITAHMATISYLDGVKVYWDKEKQAIVKGEQVKG
;
A
#
# COMPACT_ATOMS: atom_id res chain seq x y z
N MET A 1 -12.60 17.67 -44.09
CA MET A 1 -11.45 16.93 -43.55
C MET A 1 -11.78 16.58 -42.11
N ALA A 2 -12.28 15.36 -41.86
CA ALA A 2 -12.60 14.89 -40.52
C ALA A 2 -12.28 13.39 -40.47
N THR A 3 -11.03 13.07 -40.16
CA THR A 3 -10.63 11.69 -39.85
C THR A 3 -10.97 11.43 -38.39
N LEU A 4 -11.88 10.47 -38.19
CA LEU A 4 -12.44 10.00 -36.95
C LEU A 4 -11.38 9.22 -36.16
N SER A 5 -10.37 9.91 -35.64
CA SER A 5 -9.35 9.31 -34.78
C SER A 5 -9.90 9.22 -33.34
N SER A 6 -10.16 8.00 -32.90
CA SER A 6 -10.57 7.70 -31.53
C SER A 6 -9.46 8.11 -30.55
N ASP A 7 -9.79 8.93 -29.56
CA ASP A 7 -8.90 9.43 -28.48
C ASP A 7 -8.54 8.36 -27.42
N ARG A 8 -8.69 7.08 -27.79
CA ARG A 8 -8.58 5.95 -26.87
C ARG A 8 -7.15 5.42 -26.88
N ASP A 9 -6.43 5.64 -25.78
CA ASP A 9 -5.07 5.16 -25.58
C ASP A 9 -4.96 3.66 -25.86
N ARG A 10 -4.24 3.31 -26.92
CA ARG A 10 -3.86 1.93 -27.22
C ARG A 10 -2.46 1.74 -26.66
N GLY A 11 -2.38 1.45 -25.36
CA GLY A 11 -1.13 1.09 -24.70
C GLY A 11 -0.40 0.00 -25.49
N LYS A 12 0.91 0.12 -25.65
CA LYS A 12 1.72 -0.83 -26.42
C LYS A 12 2.03 -2.03 -25.53
N ILE A 13 1.28 -3.12 -25.68
CA ILE A 13 1.53 -4.34 -24.93
C ILE A 13 2.44 -5.27 -25.74
N ILE A 14 3.55 -5.67 -25.14
CA ILE A 14 4.45 -6.72 -25.59
C ILE A 14 4.09 -7.98 -24.81
N MET A 15 3.64 -9.02 -25.52
CA MET A 15 3.32 -10.32 -24.92
C MET A 15 4.54 -11.23 -25.03
N GLY A 16 4.97 -11.78 -23.90
CA GLY A 16 6.00 -12.81 -23.81
C GLY A 16 5.44 -14.09 -23.19
N HIS A 17 6.17 -15.18 -23.38
CA HIS A 17 5.81 -16.49 -22.84
C HIS A 17 5.72 -16.50 -21.30
N ASP A 18 6.65 -15.80 -20.64
CA ASP A 18 6.76 -15.77 -19.18
C ASP A 18 6.18 -14.50 -18.54
N GLY A 19 5.59 -13.62 -19.34
CA GLY A 19 5.05 -12.35 -18.85
C GLY A 19 4.73 -11.37 -19.96
N ASN A 20 4.00 -10.33 -19.62
CA ASN A 20 3.65 -9.26 -20.55
C ASN A 20 4.15 -7.90 -20.03
N MET A 21 4.46 -7.01 -20.96
CA MET A 21 4.94 -5.68 -20.69
C MET A 21 4.04 -4.67 -21.39
N SER A 22 3.42 -3.77 -20.64
CA SER A 22 2.67 -2.64 -21.19
C SER A 22 3.53 -1.38 -21.15
N ILE A 23 3.67 -0.73 -22.31
CA ILE A 23 4.44 0.49 -22.51
C ILE A 23 3.48 1.61 -22.93
N GLY A 24 3.29 2.58 -22.05
CA GLY A 24 2.44 3.75 -22.28
C GLY A 24 2.79 4.90 -21.33
N GLY A 25 1.77 5.47 -20.67
CA GLY A 25 1.97 6.47 -19.60
C GLY A 25 2.73 5.92 -18.38
N GLU A 26 2.74 4.61 -18.19
CA GLU A 26 3.58 3.87 -17.24
C GLU A 26 4.14 2.63 -17.96
N LEU A 27 5.35 2.21 -17.59
CA LEU A 27 5.94 0.94 -18.01
C LEU A 27 5.66 -0.11 -16.94
N THR A 28 4.82 -1.08 -17.27
CA THR A 28 4.40 -2.12 -16.32
C THR A 28 4.73 -3.51 -16.86
N VAL A 29 5.29 -4.38 -16.03
CA VAL A 29 5.57 -5.78 -16.38
C VAL A 29 4.83 -6.70 -15.42
N TYR A 30 4.11 -7.67 -15.96
CA TYR A 30 3.41 -8.73 -15.20
C TYR A 30 4.07 -10.08 -15.50
N ALA A 31 4.13 -10.93 -14.48
CA ALA A 31 4.46 -12.34 -14.67
C ALA A 31 3.23 -13.09 -15.20
N ASP A 32 3.43 -14.00 -16.14
CA ASP A 32 2.34 -14.84 -16.63
C ASP A 32 2.06 -15.97 -15.61
N PRO A 33 0.79 -16.26 -15.25
CA PRO A 33 0.45 -17.39 -14.40
C PRO A 33 0.96 -18.73 -14.91
N GLU A 34 1.02 -18.92 -16.22
CA GLU A 34 1.50 -20.14 -16.88
C GLU A 34 3.01 -20.10 -17.20
N SER A 35 3.73 -19.08 -16.71
CA SER A 35 5.17 -18.93 -16.93
C SER A 35 5.96 -20.13 -16.41
N THR A 36 6.76 -20.75 -17.27
CA THR A 36 7.72 -21.80 -16.86
C THR A 36 8.85 -21.27 -15.98
N ARG A 37 9.27 -20.01 -16.20
CA ARG A 37 10.36 -19.37 -15.46
C ARG A 37 9.95 -18.93 -14.06
N TYR A 38 8.74 -18.37 -13.91
CA TYR A 38 8.25 -17.83 -12.64
C TYR A 38 7.40 -18.82 -11.82
N LYS A 39 6.99 -19.96 -12.40
CA LYS A 39 6.26 -21.06 -11.71
C LYS A 39 6.76 -21.37 -10.29
N PRO A 40 8.06 -21.64 -10.05
CA PRO A 40 8.51 -21.97 -8.70
C PRO A 40 8.43 -20.80 -7.70
N LEU A 41 8.36 -19.56 -8.17
CA LEU A 41 8.19 -18.37 -7.33
C LEU A 41 6.71 -18.06 -7.09
N ILE A 42 5.84 -18.36 -8.06
CA ILE A 42 4.38 -18.26 -7.94
C ILE A 42 3.87 -19.31 -6.96
N ASP A 43 4.30 -20.57 -7.10
CA ASP A 43 3.91 -21.68 -6.22
C ASP A 43 4.34 -21.43 -4.76
N LYS A 44 5.45 -20.71 -4.57
CA LYS A 44 5.95 -20.29 -3.24
C LYS A 44 5.27 -19.02 -2.71
N GLY A 45 4.37 -18.41 -3.47
CA GLY A 45 3.70 -17.15 -3.11
C GLY A 45 4.62 -15.93 -3.08
N VAL A 46 5.81 -16.02 -3.68
CA VAL A 46 6.78 -14.91 -3.77
C VAL A 46 6.39 -13.94 -4.88
N ILE A 47 5.80 -14.46 -5.96
CA ILE A 47 5.27 -13.66 -7.08
C ILE A 47 3.76 -13.92 -7.17
N ASP A 48 2.97 -12.85 -7.13
CA ASP A 48 1.55 -12.90 -7.42
C ASP A 48 1.32 -12.39 -8.86
N PRO A 49 0.82 -13.23 -9.79
CA PRO A 49 0.58 -12.83 -11.18
C PRO A 49 -0.43 -11.68 -11.35
N SER A 50 -1.26 -11.39 -10.33
CA SER A 50 -2.21 -10.28 -10.35
C SER A 50 -1.56 -8.91 -10.10
N VAL A 51 -0.29 -8.89 -9.66
CA VAL A 51 0.48 -7.67 -9.41
C VAL A 51 1.68 -7.55 -10.36
N PRO A 52 2.06 -6.32 -10.73
CA PRO A 52 3.20 -6.14 -11.61
C PRO A 52 4.52 -6.39 -10.87
N ILE A 53 5.37 -7.20 -11.50
CA ILE A 53 6.73 -7.46 -11.04
C ILE A 53 7.66 -6.26 -11.26
N PHE A 54 7.28 -5.34 -12.15
CA PHE A 54 8.01 -4.10 -12.38
C PHE A 54 7.05 -2.99 -12.77
N LEU A 55 7.19 -1.83 -12.14
CA LEU A 55 6.44 -0.63 -12.46
C LEU A 55 7.39 0.56 -12.54
N TYR A 56 7.33 1.29 -13.65
CA TYR A 56 8.06 2.53 -13.85
C TYR A 56 7.11 3.61 -14.35
N SER A 57 6.91 4.63 -13.52
CA SER A 57 6.13 5.82 -13.89
C SER A 57 7.09 6.96 -14.28
N PRO A 58 6.98 7.54 -15.49
CA PRO A 58 7.76 8.70 -15.88
C PRO A 58 7.57 9.87 -14.90
N GLY A 59 8.67 10.37 -14.33
CA GLY A 59 8.65 11.48 -13.34
C GLY A 59 8.92 11.06 -11.90
N SER A 60 8.87 9.76 -11.56
CA SER A 60 9.44 9.25 -10.30
C SER A 60 10.88 8.80 -10.51
N LYS A 61 11.84 9.40 -9.80
CA LYS A 61 13.27 9.03 -9.83
C LYS A 61 13.59 7.65 -9.21
N ARG A 62 12.60 6.87 -8.75
CA ARG A 62 12.81 5.53 -8.18
C ARG A 62 12.40 4.46 -9.18
N ILE A 63 13.37 3.61 -9.52
CA ILE A 63 13.16 2.32 -10.17
C ILE A 63 12.84 1.34 -9.05
N ASP A 64 11.61 0.84 -8.97
CA ASP A 64 11.13 0.14 -7.78
C ASP A 64 10.62 -1.27 -8.08
N ALA A 65 11.55 -2.21 -8.17
CA ALA A 65 11.27 -3.62 -8.41
C ALA A 65 10.91 -4.41 -7.14
N VAL A 66 11.14 -3.84 -5.94
CA VAL A 66 10.96 -4.56 -4.66
C VAL A 66 9.87 -3.94 -3.79
N THR A 67 9.59 -2.64 -3.94
CA THR A 67 8.49 -1.99 -3.21
C THR A 67 7.16 -2.13 -3.97
N SER A 68 7.08 -2.69 -5.18
CA SER A 68 5.86 -2.63 -6.01
C SER A 68 4.61 -3.25 -5.35
N ALA A 69 4.73 -4.40 -4.67
CA ALA A 69 3.60 -5.05 -4.02
C ALA A 69 3.12 -4.27 -2.79
N THR A 70 4.04 -3.90 -1.90
CA THR A 70 3.78 -3.09 -0.72
C THR A 70 3.31 -1.68 -1.10
N ALA A 71 3.92 -1.09 -2.13
CA ALA A 71 3.57 0.22 -2.64
C ALA A 71 2.21 0.22 -3.31
N LYS A 72 1.81 -0.81 -4.06
CA LYS A 72 0.46 -0.89 -4.63
C LYS A 72 -0.58 -1.10 -3.53
N TYR A 73 -0.27 -1.93 -2.53
CA TYR A 73 -1.11 -2.12 -1.34
C TYR A 73 -1.34 -0.79 -0.60
N PHE A 74 -0.27 -0.03 -0.34
CA PHE A 74 -0.35 1.26 0.33
C PHE A 74 -0.92 2.37 -0.57
N ALA A 75 -0.61 2.39 -1.86
CA ALA A 75 -1.14 3.35 -2.83
C ALA A 75 -2.64 3.21 -3.03
N GLY A 76 -3.15 1.97 -3.15
CA GLY A 76 -4.59 1.71 -3.26
C GLY A 76 -5.37 2.13 -2.01
N ARG A 77 -4.69 2.21 -0.86
CA ARG A 77 -5.22 2.71 0.41
C ARG A 77 -4.97 4.21 0.63
N GLY A 78 -4.37 4.92 -0.33
CA GLY A 78 -4.04 6.34 -0.23
C GLY A 78 -2.90 6.67 0.74
N LEU A 79 -2.10 5.66 1.13
CA LEU A 79 -1.07 5.78 2.15
C LEU A 79 0.30 6.22 1.63
N LEU A 80 0.52 6.17 0.31
CA LEU A 80 1.76 6.68 -0.31
C LEU A 80 1.64 8.10 -0.88
N TYR A 81 0.47 8.45 -1.40
CA TYR A 81 0.24 9.73 -2.02
C TYR A 81 -1.24 10.08 -1.98
N THR A 82 -1.52 11.37 -1.90
CA THR A 82 -2.87 11.93 -2.00
C THR A 82 -2.91 12.98 -3.11
N TYR A 83 -4.09 13.32 -3.59
CA TYR A 83 -4.29 14.36 -4.59
C TYR A 83 -4.80 15.62 -3.91
N ARG A 84 -4.03 16.71 -3.96
CA ARG A 84 -4.50 18.05 -3.60
C ARG A 84 -4.51 18.93 -4.84
N GLN A 85 -5.67 19.52 -5.15
CA GLN A 85 -5.85 20.39 -6.32
C GLN A 85 -5.40 19.74 -7.64
N GLY A 86 -5.67 18.44 -7.80
CA GLY A 86 -5.27 17.66 -8.98
C GLY A 86 -3.78 17.28 -9.04
N LYS A 87 -2.95 17.70 -8.08
CA LYS A 87 -1.54 17.34 -8.00
C LYS A 87 -1.30 16.23 -6.99
N ARG A 88 -0.49 15.24 -7.37
CA ARG A 88 -0.03 14.16 -6.49
C ARG A 88 0.94 14.73 -5.46
N VAL A 89 0.67 14.49 -4.18
CA VAL A 89 1.50 14.91 -3.05
C VAL A 89 1.79 13.71 -2.14
N ASP A 90 3.04 13.60 -1.72
CA ASP A 90 3.49 12.60 -0.74
C ASP A 90 2.82 12.84 0.62
N THR A 91 2.19 11.80 1.16
CA THR A 91 1.51 11.83 2.46
C THR A 91 2.49 12.02 3.62
N THR A 92 3.70 11.49 3.55
CA THR A 92 4.76 11.72 4.55
C THR A 92 5.15 13.19 4.57
N HIS A 93 5.29 13.82 3.41
CA HIS A 93 5.57 15.26 3.33
C HIS A 93 4.45 16.09 3.99
N LEU A 94 3.18 15.76 3.72
CA LEU A 94 2.05 16.45 4.32
C LEU A 94 2.02 16.29 5.84
N HIS A 95 2.31 15.10 6.35
CA HIS A 95 2.32 14.82 7.78
C HIS A 95 3.41 15.62 8.52
N ILE A 96 4.63 15.65 7.99
CA ILE A 96 5.73 16.45 8.57
C ILE A 96 5.46 17.95 8.46
N LYS A 97 4.88 18.40 7.34
CA LYS A 97 4.49 19.80 7.18
C LYS A 97 3.48 20.20 8.25
N GLU A 98 2.45 19.40 8.46
CA GLU A 98 1.41 19.66 9.45
C GLU A 98 2.00 19.69 10.87
N TRP A 99 2.83 18.73 11.23
CA TRP A 99 3.54 18.73 12.51
C TRP A 99 4.39 20.00 12.72
N THR A 100 5.13 20.43 11.69
CA THR A 100 5.95 21.64 11.75
C THR A 100 5.09 22.90 11.87
N ASP A 101 3.98 22.97 11.15
CA ASP A 101 3.04 24.09 11.22
C ASP A 101 2.43 24.18 12.63
N CYS A 102 2.01 23.05 13.21
CA CYS A 102 1.49 22.97 14.58
C CYS A 102 2.49 23.49 15.63
N ILE A 103 3.78 23.20 15.48
CA ILE A 103 4.84 23.76 16.35
C ILE A 103 4.89 25.28 16.22
N ARG A 104 4.81 25.81 14.99
CA ARG A 104 4.91 27.25 14.72
C ARG A 104 3.67 28.03 15.19
N THR A 105 2.49 27.43 15.07
CA THR A 105 1.21 28.06 15.42
C THR A 105 0.76 27.72 16.84
N ASN A 106 1.51 26.89 17.56
CA ASN A 106 1.15 26.35 18.87
C ASN A 106 -0.23 25.65 18.86
N GLN A 107 -0.46 24.85 17.82
CA GLN A 107 -1.68 24.06 17.62
C GLN A 107 -1.42 22.57 17.86
N GLN A 108 -2.48 21.82 18.15
CA GLN A 108 -2.42 20.36 18.29
C GLN A 108 -2.28 19.70 16.91
N PRO A 109 -1.34 18.75 16.71
CA PRO A 109 -1.30 17.95 15.50
C PRO A 109 -2.50 16.99 15.42
N SER A 110 -2.88 16.63 14.20
CA SER A 110 -3.96 15.68 13.90
C SER A 110 -3.63 14.29 14.45
N CYS A 111 -2.36 13.87 14.35
CA CYS A 111 -1.85 12.68 15.05
C CYS A 111 -1.22 13.11 16.38
N ASN A 112 -2.04 13.25 17.40
CA ASN A 112 -1.60 13.61 18.74
C ASN A 112 -1.29 12.38 19.61
N ILE A 113 -0.85 12.64 20.84
CA ILE A 113 -0.44 11.59 21.79
C ILE A 113 -1.56 10.60 22.12
N ASP A 114 -2.82 11.05 22.17
CA ASP A 114 -3.95 10.17 22.46
C ASP A 114 -4.21 9.20 21.31
N GLN A 115 -4.09 9.67 20.06
CA GLN A 115 -4.17 8.82 18.88
C GLN A 115 -3.02 7.79 18.87
N GLY A 116 -1.79 8.24 19.15
CA GLY A 116 -0.63 7.34 19.23
C GLY A 116 -0.76 6.30 20.35
N TYR A 117 -1.33 6.69 21.49
CA TYR A 117 -1.63 5.75 22.58
C TYR A 117 -2.64 4.68 22.16
N GLN A 118 -3.75 5.09 21.54
CA GLN A 118 -4.79 4.15 21.07
C GLN A 118 -4.25 3.20 19.99
N GLU A 119 -3.42 3.70 19.07
CA GLU A 119 -2.75 2.89 18.06
C GLU A 119 -1.83 1.84 18.69
N ALA A 120 -0.96 2.26 19.62
CA ALA A 120 -0.02 1.35 20.29
C ALA A 120 -0.75 0.24 21.08
N ILE A 121 -1.79 0.61 21.84
CA ILE A 121 -2.63 -0.36 22.55
C ILE A 121 -3.28 -1.34 21.58
N THR A 122 -3.83 -0.85 20.47
CA THR A 122 -4.47 -1.70 19.45
C THR A 122 -3.47 -2.68 18.82
N ALA A 123 -2.24 -2.24 18.54
CA ALA A 123 -1.18 -3.10 18.02
C ALA A 123 -0.78 -4.20 19.03
N HIS A 124 -0.67 -3.86 20.32
CA HIS A 124 -0.43 -4.84 21.38
C HIS A 124 -1.58 -5.83 21.53
N MET A 125 -2.83 -5.35 21.50
CA MET A 125 -4.02 -6.20 21.51
C MET A 125 -4.02 -7.19 20.34
N ALA A 126 -3.75 -6.73 19.12
CA ALA A 126 -3.66 -7.61 17.94
C ALA A 126 -2.57 -8.68 18.11
N THR A 127 -1.40 -8.28 18.63
CA THR A 127 -0.28 -9.20 18.90
C THR A 127 -0.68 -10.28 19.92
N ILE A 128 -1.29 -9.89 21.04
CA ILE A 128 -1.74 -10.82 22.08
C ILE A 128 -2.82 -11.77 21.53
N SER A 129 -3.81 -11.25 20.81
CA SER A 129 -4.87 -12.07 20.22
C SER A 129 -4.32 -13.11 19.25
N TYR A 130 -3.34 -12.72 18.43
CA TYR A 130 -2.71 -13.61 17.47
C TYR A 130 -1.90 -14.72 18.14
N LEU A 131 -1.09 -14.38 19.14
CA LEU A 131 -0.24 -15.36 19.84
C LEU A 131 -1.04 -16.33 20.71
N ASP A 132 -2.06 -15.84 21.40
CA ASP A 132 -2.81 -16.64 22.36
C ASP A 132 -4.05 -17.32 21.75
N GLY A 133 -4.45 -16.95 20.52
CA GLY A 133 -5.65 -17.49 19.86
C GLY A 133 -6.96 -17.11 20.57
N VAL A 134 -6.97 -16.01 21.31
CA VAL A 134 -8.14 -15.53 22.06
C VAL A 134 -8.59 -14.17 21.56
N LYS A 135 -9.89 -13.86 21.73
CA LYS A 135 -10.34 -12.47 21.61
C LYS A 135 -9.80 -11.66 22.78
N VAL A 136 -9.41 -10.42 22.52
CA VAL A 136 -8.94 -9.47 23.54
C VAL A 136 -9.83 -8.25 23.58
N TYR A 137 -9.94 -7.63 24.75
CA TYR A 137 -10.78 -6.48 25.03
C TYR A 137 -9.98 -5.41 25.75
N TRP A 138 -10.37 -4.15 25.57
CA TRP A 138 -9.79 -3.02 26.30
C TRP A 138 -10.68 -2.66 27.49
N ASP A 139 -10.14 -2.74 28.70
CA ASP A 139 -10.77 -2.21 29.92
C ASP A 139 -10.39 -0.72 30.04
N LYS A 140 -11.35 0.15 29.72
CA LYS A 140 -11.14 1.60 29.74
C LYS A 140 -10.91 2.16 31.14
N GLU A 141 -11.51 1.55 32.17
CA GLU A 141 -11.39 2.04 33.55
C GLU A 141 -10.04 1.68 34.14
N LYS A 142 -9.57 0.46 33.89
CA LYS A 142 -8.26 -0.01 34.37
C LYS A 142 -7.09 0.31 33.44
N GLN A 143 -7.39 0.82 32.24
CA GLN A 143 -6.43 1.00 31.16
C GLN A 143 -5.61 -0.26 30.90
N ALA A 144 -6.29 -1.41 30.77
CA ALA A 144 -5.65 -2.71 30.67
C ALA A 144 -6.25 -3.57 29.54
N ILE A 145 -5.41 -4.43 28.96
CA ILE A 145 -5.84 -5.43 27.98
C ILE A 145 -6.34 -6.67 28.73
N VAL A 146 -7.57 -7.08 28.47
CA VAL A 146 -8.21 -8.24 29.08
C VAL A 146 -8.41 -9.33 28.03
N LYS A 147 -8.05 -10.57 28.36
CA LYS A 147 -8.22 -11.73 27.47
C LYS A 147 -9.61 -12.35 27.66
N GLY A 148 -10.28 -12.68 26.57
CA GLY A 148 -11.51 -13.46 26.56
C GLY A 148 -11.25 -14.96 26.57
N GLU A 149 -12.31 -15.74 26.39
CA GLU A 149 -12.22 -17.20 26.31
C GLU A 149 -11.55 -17.69 25.01
N GLN A 150 -10.95 -18.88 25.08
CA GLN A 150 -10.35 -19.53 23.91
C GLN A 150 -11.39 -19.76 22.83
N VAL A 151 -11.10 -19.28 21.63
CA VAL A 151 -11.86 -19.64 20.44
C VAL A 151 -11.42 -21.06 20.09
N LYS A 152 -12.21 -22.07 20.48
CA LYS A 152 -11.98 -23.46 20.05
C LYS A 152 -12.06 -23.48 18.52
N GLY A 153 -10.94 -23.84 17.89
CA GLY A 153 -10.83 -24.10 16.45
C GLY A 153 -11.56 -25.35 16.02
#